data_AF-A0A821I153-F1
#
_entry.id   AF-A0A821I153-F1
#
_cell.length_a   1.000
_cell.length_b   1.000
_cell.length_c   1.000
_cell.angle_alpha   90.00
_cell.angle_beta   90.00
_cell.angle_gamma   90.00
#
_symmetry.space_group_name_H-M   'P 1'
#
loop_
_entity.id
_entity.type
_entity.pdbx_description
1 polymer ?
#
loop_
_entity_poly.entity_id
_entity_poly.type
_entity_poly.pdbx_seq_one_letter_code
_entity_poly.pdbx_strand_id
1 'polypeptide(L)'
;LQLENERFSFNGQSIEKKSFVDTSKKGTNTAGNNNNNNNTLSFHELPQETQLSIERKRLADYCRKAYKKVNHTREETRETTVCQCENSFYVDTVRAFRERS
;
A
#
# COMPACT_ATOMS: atom_id res chain seq x y z
N LEU A 1 -4.13 20.29 -23.97
CA LEU A 1 -3.66 20.66 -22.62
C LEU A 1 -3.66 19.39 -21.78
N GLN A 2 -2.62 18.58 -21.96
CA GLN A 2 -2.29 17.45 -21.08
C GLN A 2 -2.07 18.03 -19.68
N LEU A 3 -3.01 17.80 -18.76
CA LEU A 3 -2.73 17.95 -17.35
C LEU A 3 -1.86 16.76 -16.94
N GLU A 4 -0.55 16.94 -17.08
CA GLU A 4 0.45 16.15 -16.35
C GLU A 4 0.22 16.44 -14.86
N ASN A 5 -0.74 15.72 -14.28
CA ASN A 5 -1.00 15.80 -12.85
C ASN A 5 0.21 15.21 -12.15
N GLU A 6 1.02 16.13 -11.63
CA GLU A 6 2.14 15.91 -10.74
C GLU A 6 1.81 14.78 -9.77
N ARG A 7 2.73 13.82 -9.66
CA ARG A 7 2.68 12.75 -8.67
C ARG A 7 2.36 13.38 -7.32
N PHE A 8 1.21 13.06 -6.74
CA PHE A 8 0.84 13.48 -5.41
C PHE A 8 1.80 12.81 -4.42
N SER A 9 2.94 13.46 -4.17
CA SER A 9 3.95 13.02 -3.21
C SER A 9 3.59 13.63 -1.87
N PHE A 10 3.18 12.79 -0.92
CA PHE A 10 3.08 13.16 0.48
C PHE A 10 4.31 12.58 1.20
N ASN A 11 5.24 13.45 1.58
CA ASN A 11 6.41 13.19 2.44
C ASN A 11 7.35 12.04 2.04
N GLY A 12 7.45 11.69 0.75
CA GLY A 12 8.43 10.69 0.29
C GLY A 12 8.17 9.25 0.73
N GLN A 13 7.05 8.98 1.42
CA GLN A 13 6.59 7.62 1.66
C GLN A 13 5.69 7.18 0.51
N SER A 14 6.24 6.30 -0.32
CA SER A 14 5.43 5.50 -1.24
C SER A 14 4.36 4.80 -0.42
N ILE A 15 3.09 5.00 -0.76
CA ILE A 15 1.99 4.24 -0.16
C ILE A 15 2.17 2.81 -0.65
N GLU A 16 2.89 1.99 0.12
CA GLU A 16 3.06 0.58 -0.19
C GLU A 16 1.68 -0.09 -0.25
N LYS A 17 1.47 -0.89 -1.30
CA LYS A 17 0.23 -1.60 -1.62
C LYS A 17 -0.27 -2.57 -0.52
N LYS A 18 0.44 -2.70 0.61
CA LYS A 18 0.17 -3.70 1.66
C LYS A 18 -1.05 -3.42 2.56
N SER A 19 -1.88 -2.41 2.28
CA SER A 19 -3.00 -2.08 3.17
C SER A 19 -4.31 -1.70 2.50
N PHE A 20 -4.45 -1.87 1.19
CA PHE A 20 -5.76 -1.77 0.56
C PHE A 20 -6.44 -3.14 0.61
N VAL A 21 -6.92 -3.52 1.80
CA VAL A 21 -7.88 -4.62 1.94
C VAL A 21 -9.27 -4.02 1.75
N ASP A 22 -9.93 -4.35 0.63
CA ASP A 22 -11.35 -4.06 0.44
C ASP A 22 -12.16 -5.04 1.29
N THR A 23 -12.23 -4.82 2.60
CA THR A 23 -13.18 -5.53 3.46
C THR A 23 -14.55 -4.86 3.37
N SER A 24 -15.28 -5.12 2.28
CA SER A 24 -16.74 -5.27 2.40
C SER A 24 -17.01 -6.55 3.21
N LYS A 25 -16.73 -6.47 4.52
CA LYS A 25 -17.10 -7.40 5.59
C LYS A 25 -16.56 -6.83 6.90
N LYS A 26 -17.50 -6.47 7.78
CA LYS A 26 -17.33 -6.10 9.19
C LYS A 26 -16.11 -6.80 9.82
N GLY A 27 -15.10 -6.03 10.20
CA GLY A 27 -13.85 -6.53 10.78
C GLY A 27 -12.99 -5.40 11.32
N THR A 28 -13.34 -4.93 12.51
CA THR A 28 -12.43 -4.24 13.43
C THR A 28 -11.23 -5.15 13.71
N ASN A 29 -10.02 -4.59 13.81
CA ASN A 29 -9.03 -4.88 14.86
C ASN A 29 -7.65 -4.30 14.47
N THR A 30 -7.26 -3.18 15.11
CA THR A 30 -6.02 -3.09 15.90
C THR A 30 -6.32 -2.11 17.03
N ALA A 31 -6.10 -2.55 18.26
CA ALA A 31 -6.48 -1.88 19.48
C ALA A 31 -5.68 -0.59 19.71
N GLY A 32 -6.34 0.56 19.57
CA GLY A 32 -5.90 1.85 20.08
C GLY A 32 -6.87 2.31 21.17
N ASN A 33 -6.50 1.99 22.40
CA ASN A 33 -7.12 2.24 23.70
C ASN A 33 -8.23 3.32 23.81
N ASN A 34 -9.30 2.96 24.52
CA ASN A 34 -10.27 3.88 25.11
C ASN A 34 -9.53 4.87 26.02
N ASN A 35 -9.78 6.17 25.84
CA ASN A 35 -9.94 7.11 26.96
C ASN A 35 -10.61 8.39 26.45
N ASN A 36 -11.89 8.52 26.80
CA ASN A 36 -12.59 9.79 26.80
C ASN A 36 -11.86 10.74 27.75
N ASN A 37 -11.14 11.71 27.22
CA ASN A 37 -10.82 12.95 27.92
C ASN A 37 -10.69 14.04 26.85
N ASN A 38 -11.27 15.20 27.10
CA ASN A 38 -11.17 16.39 26.25
C ASN A 38 -9.72 16.87 26.17
N ASN A 39 -8.87 16.14 25.45
CA ASN A 39 -7.47 16.45 25.22
C ASN A 39 -7.23 16.48 23.71
N THR A 40 -7.16 17.70 23.19
CA THR A 40 -6.78 17.96 21.80
C THR A 40 -5.30 17.64 21.63
N LEU A 41 -4.97 16.37 21.42
CA LEU A 41 -3.62 15.97 21.06
C LEU A 41 -3.28 16.52 19.68
N SER A 42 -2.10 17.12 19.56
CA SER A 42 -1.61 17.60 18.28
C SER A 42 -1.31 16.43 17.36
N PHE A 43 -1.46 16.64 16.05
CA PHE A 43 -1.26 15.60 15.04
C PHE A 43 0.13 14.93 15.11
N HIS A 44 1.15 15.68 15.52
CA HIS A 44 2.53 15.21 15.63
C HIS A 44 2.81 14.38 16.89
N GLU A 45 1.93 14.43 17.88
CA GLU A 45 2.04 13.68 19.13
C GLU A 45 1.32 12.33 19.04
N LEU A 46 0.61 12.10 17.94
CA LEU A 46 -0.11 10.87 17.68
C LEU A 46 0.86 9.74 17.32
N PRO A 47 0.55 8.49 17.71
CA PRO A 47 1.27 7.32 17.23
C PRO A 47 1.26 7.26 15.70
N GLN A 48 2.39 6.84 15.11
CA GLN A 48 2.58 6.79 13.65
C GLN A 48 1.44 6.03 12.95
N GLU A 49 0.97 4.92 13.51
CA GLU A 49 -0.13 4.13 12.93
C GLU A 49 -1.43 4.95 12.84
N THR A 50 -1.77 5.69 13.90
CA THR A 50 -2.97 6.55 13.92
C THR A 50 -2.80 7.73 12.98
N GLN A 51 -1.61 8.34 12.92
CA GLN A 51 -1.28 9.40 11.97
C GLN A 51 -1.48 8.94 10.52
N LEU A 52 -0.93 7.77 10.16
CA LEU A 52 -1.07 7.17 8.84
C LEU A 52 -2.54 6.89 8.49
N SER A 53 -3.34 6.43 9.45
CA SER A 53 -4.78 6.19 9.24
C SER A 53 -5.54 7.47 8.90
N ILE A 54 -5.22 8.57 9.60
CA ILE A 54 -5.83 9.89 9.40
C ILE A 54 -5.42 10.44 8.03
N GLU A 55 -4.15 10.33 7.67
CA GLU A 55 -3.62 10.75 6.37
C GLU A 55 -4.27 9.98 5.21
N ARG A 56 -4.34 8.64 5.31
CA ARG A 56 -5.01 7.79 4.31
C ARG A 56 -6.46 8.19 4.11
N LYS A 57 -7.20 8.42 5.21
CA LYS A 57 -8.60 8.86 5.14
C LYS A 57 -8.74 10.21 4.45
N ARG A 58 -7.93 11.21 4.85
CA ARG A 58 -7.93 12.56 4.26
C ARG A 58 -7.61 12.53 2.76
N LEU A 59 -6.61 11.74 2.36
CA LEU A 59 -6.25 11.58 0.96
C LEU A 59 -7.37 10.93 0.15
N ALA A 60 -8.01 9.88 0.68
CA ALA A 60 -9.13 9.22 0.00
C ALA A 60 -10.34 10.15 -0.18
N ASP A 61 -10.67 10.97 0.83
CA ASP A 61 -11.74 11.97 0.76
C ASP A 61 -11.44 13.04 -0.32
N TYR A 62 -10.20 13.52 -0.36
CA TYR A 62 -9.76 14.49 -1.37
C TYR A 62 -9.85 13.90 -2.79
N CYS A 63 -9.31 12.70 -2.99
CA CYS A 63 -9.33 12.03 -4.29
C CYS A 63 -10.76 11.77 -4.80
N ARG A 64 -11.71 11.43 -3.91
CA ARG A 64 -13.15 11.34 -4.26
C ARG A 64 -13.73 12.68 -4.70
N LYS A 65 -13.40 13.77 -4.01
CA LYS A 65 -13.94 15.10 -4.32
C LYS A 65 -13.37 15.70 -5.60
N ALA A 66 -12.04 15.64 -5.78
CA ALA A 66 -11.36 16.28 -6.90
C ALA A 66 -11.36 15.41 -8.16
N TYR A 67 -11.07 14.12 -8.03
CA TYR A 67 -10.82 13.23 -9.17
C TYR A 67 -11.92 12.20 -9.40
N LYS A 68 -12.94 12.13 -8.52
CA LYS A 68 -14.03 11.13 -8.55
C LYS A 68 -13.53 9.68 -8.57
N LYS A 69 -12.27 9.45 -8.18
CA LYS A 69 -11.59 8.16 -8.21
C LYS A 69 -10.66 8.07 -7.01
N VAL A 70 -10.67 6.92 -6.32
CA VAL A 70 -9.81 6.68 -5.15
C VAL A 70 -8.48 6.05 -5.56
N ASN A 71 -8.51 5.09 -6.48
CA ASN A 71 -7.35 4.30 -6.88
C ASN A 71 -7.01 4.51 -8.35
N HIS A 72 -5.72 4.70 -8.66
CA HIS A 72 -5.22 4.72 -10.03
C HIS A 72 -4.26 3.54 -10.26
N THR A 73 -4.75 2.50 -10.94
CA THR A 73 -3.94 1.36 -11.38
C THR A 73 -3.35 1.67 -12.75
N ARG A 74 -2.02 1.60 -12.86
CA ARG A 74 -1.29 1.68 -14.12
C ARG A 74 -0.40 0.45 -14.26
N GLU A 75 -0.44 -0.17 -15.43
CA GLU A 75 0.44 -1.27 -15.79
C GLU A 75 1.72 -0.71 -16.44
N GLU A 76 2.85 -1.30 -16.09
CA GLU A 76 4.18 -0.91 -16.57
C GLU A 76 4.99 -2.18 -16.80
N THR A 77 5.51 -2.35 -18.00
CA THR A 77 6.41 -3.46 -18.33
C THR A 77 7.72 -3.27 -17.58
N ARG A 78 8.12 -4.29 -16.82
CA ARG A 78 9.43 -4.31 -16.14
C ARG A 78 10.28 -5.42 -16.74
N GLU A 79 11.51 -5.07 -17.08
CA GLU A 79 12.49 -6.00 -17.58
C GLU A 79 13.47 -6.34 -16.47
N THR A 80 13.80 -7.61 -16.36
CA THR A 80 14.80 -8.13 -15.43
C THR A 80 15.66 -9.14 -16.17
N THR A 81 16.96 -9.08 -15.99
CA THR A 81 17.89 -10.02 -16.61
C THR A 81 18.10 -11.23 -15.71
N VAL A 82 17.96 -12.44 -16.25
CA VAL A 82 18.20 -13.69 -15.53
C VAL A 82 19.58 -14.24 -15.92
N CYS A 83 20.46 -14.39 -14.93
CA CYS A 83 21.78 -14.98 -15.12
C CYS A 83 21.68 -16.48 -15.42
N GLN A 84 22.25 -16.94 -16.55
CA GLN A 84 22.27 -18.37 -16.90
C GLN A 84 23.38 -19.17 -16.18
N CYS A 85 24.33 -18.48 -15.54
CA CYS A 85 25.45 -19.09 -14.81
C CYS A 85 25.21 -19.17 -13.28
N GLU A 86 23.99 -18.89 -12.81
CA GLU A 86 23.63 -19.04 -11.40
C GLU A 86 23.51 -20.51 -11.00
N ASN A 87 23.58 -20.80 -9.70
CA ASN A 87 23.37 -22.15 -9.19
C ASN A 87 21.96 -22.67 -9.54
N SER A 88 21.88 -23.81 -10.24
CA SER A 88 20.63 -24.39 -10.78
C SER A 88 19.69 -25.02 -9.74
N PHE A 89 20.05 -24.99 -8.44
CA PHE A 89 19.29 -25.64 -7.36
C PHE A 89 17.76 -25.43 -7.44
N TYR A 90 17.31 -24.20 -7.70
CA TYR A 90 15.88 -23.88 -7.79
C TYR A 90 15.20 -24.50 -9.02
N VAL A 91 15.87 -24.55 -10.17
CA VAL A 91 15.33 -25.14 -11.39
C VAL A 91 15.28 -26.67 -11.27
N ASP A 92 16.34 -27.27 -10.72
CA ASP A 92 16.47 -28.73 -10.62
C ASP A 92 15.47 -29.32 -9.62
N THR A 93 15.28 -28.67 -8.47
CA THR A 93 14.30 -29.11 -7.48
C THR A 93 12.88 -29.01 -8.01
N VAL A 94 12.49 -27.91 -8.66
CA VAL A 94 11.17 -27.77 -9.29
C VAL A 94 10.95 -28.80 -10.41
N ARG A 95 12.00 -29.09 -11.21
CA ARG A 95 11.95 -30.12 -12.25
C ARG A 95 11.71 -31.51 -11.66
N ALA A 96 12.46 -31.88 -10.62
CA ALA A 96 12.30 -33.17 -9.95
C ALA A 96 10.89 -33.39 -9.38
N PHE A 97 10.22 -32.33 -8.90
CA PHE A 97 8.82 -32.41 -8.49
C PHE A 97 7.87 -32.64 -9.68
N ARG A 98 8.09 -31.94 -10.81
CA ARG A 98 7.27 -32.09 -12.03
C ARG A 98 7.38 -33.46 -12.67
N GLU A 99 8.57 -34.05 -12.67
CA GLU A 99 8.86 -35.32 -13.36
C GLU A 99 8.50 -36.54 -12.51
N ARG A 100 8.24 -36.36 -11.22
CA ARG A 100 7.88 -37.43 -10.28
C ARG A 100 6.38 -37.72 -10.20
N SER A 101 5.52 -36.81 -10.68
CA SER A 101 4.06 -36.98 -10.78
C SER A 101 3.65 -37.64 -12.08
#